data_AF-A0AAU5BM24-F1
#
_entry.id   AF-A0AAU5BM24-F1
#
_cell.length_a   1.000
_cell.length_b   1.000
_cell.length_c   1.000
_cell.angle_alpha   90.00
_cell.angle_beta   90.00
_cell.angle_gamma   90.00
#
_symmetry.space_group_name_H-M   'P 1'
#
loop_
_entity.id
_entity.type
_entity.pdbx_description
1 polymer ?
#
loop_
_entity_poly.entity_id
_entity_poly.type
_entity_poly.pdbx_seq_one_letter_code
_entity_poly.pdbx_strand_id
1 'polypeptide(L)'
;MDTTTDMGEEVIDTQGDEHHVVLSADANGDGKPDVWMIDTTGDGKADLYQFDTTGDGRIDVTIAERDEEAGSDRLVVEGDGGHPQEA
;
A
#
# COMPACT_ATOMS: atom_id res chain seq x y z
N MET A 1 -13.66 11.12 31.16
CA MET A 1 -13.83 10.21 30.00
C MET A 1 -12.51 10.28 29.29
N ASP A 2 -11.60 9.48 29.82
CA ASP A 2 -10.23 9.36 29.36
C ASP A 2 -10.28 8.41 28.17
N THR A 3 -10.10 8.94 26.96
CA THR A 3 -9.82 8.12 25.79
C THR A 3 -8.41 8.43 25.37
N THR A 4 -7.48 7.69 25.97
CA THR A 4 -6.15 7.44 25.43
C THR A 4 -6.35 6.77 24.08
N THR A 5 -6.45 7.56 23.01
CA THR A 5 -6.32 7.03 21.64
C THR A 5 -4.83 6.82 21.40
N ASP A 6 -4.49 5.54 21.54
CA ASP A 6 -3.33 4.82 21.05
C ASP A 6 -2.64 5.53 19.87
N MET A 7 -1.34 5.82 20.01
CA MET A 7 -0.46 6.14 18.89
C MET A 7 -0.11 4.83 18.16
N GLY A 8 -1.14 4.13 17.67
CA GLY A 8 -1.00 3.04 16.71
C GLY A 8 -0.93 3.66 15.31
N GLU A 9 0.01 3.20 14.51
CA GLU A 9 0.17 3.61 13.10
C GLU A 9 -1.19 3.55 12.40
N GLU A 10 -1.68 4.71 11.91
CA GLU A 10 -2.99 4.82 11.28
C GLU A 10 -2.98 3.98 10.00
N VAL A 11 -3.67 2.83 10.03
CA VAL A 11 -3.88 2.01 8.83
C VAL A 11 -4.71 2.83 7.87
N ILE A 12 -4.18 3.08 6.68
CA ILE A 12 -4.92 3.85 5.68
C ILE A 12 -6.07 3.01 5.13
N ASP A 13 -7.24 3.62 5.00
CA ASP A 13 -8.39 2.99 4.34
C ASP A 13 -8.13 2.84 2.83
N THR A 14 -8.54 1.69 2.29
CA THR A 14 -8.56 1.34 0.87
C THR A 14 -10.01 1.16 0.39
N GLN A 15 -10.24 0.93 -0.91
CA GLN A 15 -11.61 0.78 -1.43
C GLN A 15 -12.28 -0.51 -0.96
N GLY A 16 -11.50 -1.56 -0.70
CA GLY A 16 -11.95 -2.78 -0.07
C GLY A 16 -10.94 -3.33 0.93
N ASP A 17 -11.27 -4.49 1.49
CA ASP A 17 -10.50 -5.16 2.55
C ASP A 17 -9.70 -6.38 2.03
N GLU A 18 -9.75 -6.66 0.72
CA GLU A 18 -8.99 -7.76 0.13
C GLU A 18 -7.52 -7.37 -0.09
N HIS A 19 -6.67 -8.36 -0.39
CA HIS A 19 -5.26 -8.15 -0.64
C HIS A 19 -4.76 -9.05 -1.78
N HIS A 20 -5.18 -8.75 -3.01
CA HIS A 20 -4.75 -9.48 -4.19
C HIS A 20 -3.59 -8.77 -4.86
N VAL A 21 -2.38 -9.31 -4.74
CA VAL A 21 -1.23 -8.78 -5.47
C VAL A 21 -1.42 -9.06 -6.97
N VAL A 22 -1.66 -8.00 -7.73
CA VAL A 22 -1.83 -8.04 -9.18
C VAL A 22 -0.47 -8.09 -9.88
N LEU A 23 0.50 -7.32 -9.37
CA LEU A 23 1.84 -7.24 -9.91
C LEU A 23 2.83 -6.97 -8.78
N SER A 24 3.98 -7.65 -8.86
CA SER A 24 5.19 -7.26 -8.15
C SER A 24 6.39 -7.24 -9.11
N ALA A 25 7.35 -6.35 -8.86
CA ALA A 25 8.52 -6.20 -9.72
C ALA A 25 9.78 -5.89 -8.93
N ASP A 26 10.85 -6.59 -9.25
CA ASP A 26 12.23 -6.25 -8.89
C ASP A 26 12.77 -5.28 -9.95
N ALA A 27 12.81 -4.00 -9.62
CA ALA A 27 13.22 -2.92 -10.49
C ALA A 27 14.75 -2.70 -10.45
N ASN A 28 15.41 -3.05 -9.36
CA ASN A 28 16.83 -2.79 -9.14
C ASN A 28 17.73 -4.03 -9.43
N GLY A 29 17.15 -5.22 -9.52
CA GLY A 29 17.80 -6.49 -9.87
C GLY A 29 18.48 -7.22 -8.71
N ASP A 30 18.11 -6.92 -7.46
CA ASP A 30 18.70 -7.55 -6.27
C ASP A 30 18.02 -8.86 -5.85
N GLY A 31 16.94 -9.24 -6.53
CA GLY A 31 16.16 -10.45 -6.27
C GLY A 31 15.02 -10.26 -5.27
N LYS A 32 14.75 -9.04 -4.82
CA LYS A 32 13.58 -8.68 -4.01
C LYS A 32 12.64 -7.76 -4.80
N PRO A 33 11.32 -7.80 -4.54
CA PRO A 33 10.43 -6.85 -5.18
C PRO A 33 10.66 -5.44 -4.61
N ASP A 34 10.64 -4.43 -5.49
CA ASP A 34 10.67 -3.01 -5.17
C ASP A 34 9.27 -2.38 -5.28
N VAL A 35 8.34 -3.02 -5.99
CA VAL A 35 7.03 -2.47 -6.33
C VAL A 35 5.95 -3.52 -6.15
N TRP A 36 4.81 -3.11 -5.60
CA TRP A 36 3.58 -3.89 -5.51
C TRP A 36 2.37 -3.09 -6.00
N MET A 37 1.49 -3.76 -6.75
CA MET A 37 0.17 -3.28 -7.13
C MET A 37 -0.87 -4.27 -6.58
N ILE A 38 -1.78 -3.78 -5.76
CA ILE A 38 -2.71 -4.59 -4.98
C ILE A 38 -4.14 -4.15 -5.31
N ASP A 39 -4.98 -5.14 -5.61
CA ASP A 39 -6.42 -5.00 -5.76
C ASP A 39 -7.09 -5.39 -4.44
N THR A 40 -7.70 -4.40 -3.79
CA THR A 40 -8.40 -4.57 -2.51
C THR A 40 -9.90 -4.79 -2.68
N THR A 41 -10.40 -4.66 -3.89
CA THR A 41 -11.83 -4.76 -4.24
C THR A 41 -12.20 -6.09 -4.91
N GLY A 42 -11.22 -6.80 -5.43
CA GLY A 42 -11.39 -8.05 -6.18
C GLY A 42 -11.89 -7.86 -7.61
N ASP A 43 -11.87 -6.63 -8.15
CA ASP A 43 -12.37 -6.31 -9.50
C ASP A 43 -11.32 -6.49 -10.61
N GLY A 44 -10.08 -6.81 -10.23
CA GLY A 44 -8.93 -6.99 -11.10
C GLY A 44 -8.15 -5.70 -11.41
N LYS A 45 -8.48 -4.57 -10.79
CA LYS A 45 -7.73 -3.31 -10.88
C LYS A 45 -7.07 -2.99 -9.55
N ALA A 46 -5.81 -2.58 -9.60
CA ALA A 46 -5.12 -2.15 -8.40
C ALA A 46 -5.61 -0.77 -7.95
N ASP A 47 -5.89 -0.66 -6.65
CA ASP A 47 -6.24 0.57 -5.95
C ASP A 47 -5.24 0.91 -4.84
N LEU A 48 -4.30 0.00 -4.54
CA LEU A 48 -3.21 0.21 -3.60
C LEU A 48 -1.85 -0.06 -4.27
N TYR A 49 -0.90 0.84 -4.09
CA TYR A 49 0.43 0.79 -4.71
C TYR A 49 1.51 1.04 -3.67
N GLN A 50 2.55 0.22 -3.67
CA GLN A 50 3.63 0.31 -2.68
C GLN A 50 5.00 0.23 -3.33
N PHE A 51 5.96 0.97 -2.74
CA PHE A 51 7.29 1.13 -3.29
C PHE A 51 8.36 1.03 -2.18
N ASP A 52 9.31 0.13 -2.36
CA ASP A 52 10.62 0.16 -1.71
C ASP A 52 11.56 0.93 -2.65
N THR A 53 11.82 2.18 -2.31
CA THR A 53 12.65 3.10 -3.11
C THR A 53 14.12 3.06 -2.72
N THR A 54 14.44 2.43 -1.58
CA THR A 54 15.79 2.33 -1.05
C THR A 54 16.43 0.96 -1.25
N GLY A 55 15.63 -0.06 -1.57
CA GLY A 55 16.04 -1.45 -1.73
C GLY A 55 16.42 -2.11 -0.40
N ASP A 56 15.88 -1.63 0.73
CA ASP A 56 16.20 -2.15 2.06
C ASP A 56 15.26 -3.30 2.50
N GLY A 57 14.22 -3.57 1.70
CA GLY A 57 13.18 -4.55 1.94
C GLY A 57 11.99 -4.01 2.73
N ARG A 58 11.88 -2.70 2.93
CA ARG A 58 10.72 -2.04 3.56
C ARG A 58 10.04 -1.12 2.57
N ILE A 59 8.72 -0.99 2.70
CA ILE A 59 7.98 -0.01 1.92
C ILE A 59 8.29 1.39 2.44
N ASP A 60 8.76 2.25 1.54
CA ASP A 60 9.02 3.65 1.82
C ASP A 60 7.79 4.52 1.56
N VAL A 61 6.97 4.14 0.57
CA VAL A 61 5.83 4.93 0.12
C VAL A 61 4.67 4.03 -0.25
N THR A 62 3.48 4.42 0.22
CA THR A 62 2.21 3.82 -0.15
C THR A 62 1.30 4.86 -0.79
N ILE A 63 0.63 4.49 -1.89
CA ILE A 63 -0.36 5.28 -2.60
C ILE A 63 -1.67 4.50 -2.62
N ALA A 64 -2.75 5.08 -2.12
CA ALA A 64 -4.09 4.51 -2.18
C ALA A 64 -5.02 5.40 -3.00
N GLU A 65 -5.71 4.80 -3.96
CA GLU A 65 -6.87 5.40 -4.64
C GLU A 65 -8.10 4.96 -3.86
N ARG A 66 -8.72 5.88 -3.11
CA ARG A 66 -9.80 5.56 -2.15
C ARG A 66 -11.20 5.75 -2.71
N ASP A 67 -11.30 6.10 -3.99
CA ASP A 67 -12.54 6.28 -4.73
C ASP A 67 -12.48 5.50 -6.05
N GLU A 68 -13.65 5.10 -6.56
CA GLU A 68 -13.77 4.34 -7.82
C GLU A 68 -13.25 5.15 -9.02
N GLU A 69 -13.36 6.48 -8.98
CA GLU A 69 -12.75 7.35 -9.99
C GLU A 69 -11.29 7.64 -9.65
N ALA A 70 -10.37 7.04 -10.42
CA ALA A 70 -8.94 7.23 -10.27
C ALA A 70 -8.56 8.73 -10.23
N GLY A 71 -7.84 9.13 -9.19
CA GLY A 71 -7.38 10.50 -8.95
C GLY A 71 -8.39 11.41 -8.24
N SER A 72 -9.63 10.97 -8.01
CA SER A 72 -10.62 11.74 -7.23
C SER A 72 -10.27 11.79 -5.74
N ASP A 73 -9.79 10.68 -5.19
CA ASP A 73 -9.26 10.62 -3.83
C ASP A 73 -7.99 9.78 -3.78
N ARG A 74 -6.86 10.43 -4.07
CA ARG A 74 -5.54 9.82 -3.96
C ARG A 74 -4.84 10.24 -2.67
N LEU A 75 -4.56 9.25 -1.82
CA LEU A 75 -3.75 9.42 -0.63
C LEU A 75 -2.33 8.91 -0.89
N VAL A 76 -1.33 9.66 -0.44
CA VAL A 76 0.08 9.25 -0.45
C VAL A 76 0.59 9.35 0.97
N VAL A 77 1.15 8.26 1.49
CA VAL A 77 1.75 8.20 2.82
C VAL A 77 3.18 7.66 2.75
N GLU A 78 4.00 8.09 3.70
CA GLU A 78 5.30 7.48 3.96
C GLU A 78 5.12 6.16 4.72
N GLY A 79 5.94 5.16 4.41
CA GLY A 79 5.85 3.81 4.94
C GLY A 79 4.85 2.92 4.19
N ASP A 80 4.51 1.80 4.83
CA ASP A 80 3.57 0.80 4.30
C ASP A 80 2.09 1.18 4.48
N GLY A 81 1.80 2.29 5.17
CA GLY A 81 0.43 2.72 5.45
C GLY A 81 -0.37 1.72 6.29
N GLY A 82 0.30 0.84 7.04
CA GLY A 82 -0.35 -0.26 7.76
C GLY A 82 -0.68 -1.48 6.89
N HIS A 83 -0.19 -1.53 5.65
CA HIS A 83 -0.33 -2.66 4.72
C HIS A 83 1.02 -3.33 4.47
N PRO A 84 1.54 -4.14 5.41
CA PRO A 84 2.88 -4.73 5.27
C PRO A 84 2.92 -5.78 4.17
N GLN A 85 4.01 -5.79 3.39
CA GLN A 85 4.30 -6.87 2.44
C GLN A 85 5.14 -7.97 3.10
N GLU A 86 4.76 -9.23 2.89
CA GLU A 86 5.60 -10.35 3.26
C GLU A 86 6.76 -10.48 2.25
N ALA A 87 8.00 -10.42 2.74
CA ALA A 87 9.22 -10.62 1.97
C ALA A 87 9.57 -12.11 1.79
#